data_AF-A0A2E7MYQ2-F1
#
_entry.id   AF-A0A2E7MYQ2-F1
#
_cell.length_a   1.000
_cell.length_b   1.000
_cell.length_c   1.000
_cell.angle_alpha   90.00
_cell.angle_beta   90.00
_cell.angle_gamma   90.00
#
_symmetry.space_group_name_H-M   'P 1'
#
loop_
_entity.id
_entity.type
_entity.pdbx_description
1 polymer ?
#
loop_
_entity_poly.entity_id
_entity_poly.type
_entity_poly.pdbx_seq_one_letter_code
_entity_poly.pdbx_strand_id
1 'polypeptide(L)' 'WTEGPDIDFGSRFFGKGTYSNNKKNGSWNYVAPRQNPTIEGFFTDGEPSGEWKVIYNKKTYKGSLKDLKKQVPKLNEFSF' A
#
# COMPACT_ATOMS: atom_id res chain seq x y z
N TRP A 1 15.20 9.80 6.76
CA TRP A 1 14.33 8.65 6.48
C TRP A 1 13.25 8.63 7.53
N THR A 2 12.09 9.20 7.25
CA THR A 2 11.00 9.29 8.22
C THR A 2 10.13 8.06 8.03
N GLU A 3 10.36 7.05 8.86
CA GLU A 3 9.46 5.90 8.99
C GLU A 3 8.19 6.42 9.65
N GLY A 4 7.11 6.52 8.88
CA GLY A 4 5.85 7.00 9.43
C GLY A 4 5.05 5.91 10.14
N PRO A 5 4.06 6.31 10.95
CA PRO A 5 3.41 5.50 11.98
C PRO A 5 2.50 4.36 11.48
N ASP A 6 2.49 4.01 10.19
CA ASP A 6 1.70 2.87 9.68
C ASP A 6 2.29 1.49 10.01
N ILE A 7 3.28 1.43 10.91
CA ILE A 7 3.71 0.18 11.52
C ILE A 7 2.65 -0.17 12.58
N ASP A 8 1.48 -0.62 12.13
CA ASP A 8 0.55 -1.28 13.04
C ASP A 8 1.19 -2.61 13.46
N PHE A 9 1.82 -2.62 14.64
CA PHE A 9 2.45 -3.80 15.22
C PHE A 9 1.44 -4.95 15.44
N GLY A 10 0.12 -4.70 15.41
CA GLY A 10 -0.92 -5.73 15.41
C GLY A 10 -1.20 -6.30 14.01
N SER A 11 -1.15 -5.46 12.98
CA SER A 11 -1.32 -5.83 11.58
C SER A 11 0.03 -5.92 10.88
N ARG A 12 0.84 -6.94 11.21
CA ARG A 12 1.85 -7.69 10.43
C ARG A 12 2.36 -7.20 9.03
N PHE A 13 2.24 -5.93 8.69
CA PHE A 13 2.23 -5.35 7.36
C PHE A 13 3.13 -4.12 7.43
N PHE A 14 4.15 -4.09 6.59
CA PHE A 14 5.19 -3.07 6.65
C PHE A 14 4.96 -2.08 5.53
N GLY A 15 4.45 -0.89 5.87
CA GLY A 15 4.34 0.25 4.98
C GLY A 15 5.55 1.17 5.11
N LYS A 16 6.18 1.51 3.98
CA LYS A 16 7.26 2.51 3.91
C LYS A 16 6.97 3.49 2.78
N GLY A 17 6.96 4.77 3.11
CA GLY A 17 6.80 5.85 2.17
C GLY A 17 7.15 7.20 2.79
N THR A 18 6.96 8.26 2.03
CA THR A 18 7.23 9.62 2.48
C THR A 18 5.98 10.30 3.04
N TYR A 19 6.21 11.18 4.01
CA TYR A 19 5.20 12.05 4.57
C TYR A 19 5.51 13.50 4.21
N SER A 20 4.47 14.25 3.85
CA SER A 20 4.52 15.70 3.67
C SER A 20 3.34 16.31 4.43
N ASN A 21 3.57 17.35 5.22
CA ASN A 21 2.54 18.00 6.04
C ASN A 21 1.72 17.02 6.91
N ASN A 22 2.37 16.04 7.55
CA ASN A 22 1.72 14.97 8.31
C ASN A 22 0.75 14.08 7.52
N LYS A 23 0.83 14.09 6.19
CA LYS A 23 0.03 13.24 5.29
C LYS A 23 0.93 12.37 4.41
N LYS A 24 0.43 11.21 4.01
CA LYS A 24 1.12 10.33 3.05
C LYS A 24 1.29 11.08 1.73
N ASN A 25 2.52 11.13 1.23
CA ASN A 25 2.80 11.80 -0.03
C ASN A 25 3.94 11.08 -0.76
N GLY A 26 3.89 11.02 -2.09
CA GLY A 26 4.92 10.36 -2.90
C GLY A 26 4.73 8.86 -2.98
N SER A 27 5.83 8.12 -3.16
CA SER A 27 5.78 6.66 -3.36
C SER A 27 5.68 5.91 -2.04
N TRP A 28 4.88 4.84 -2.06
CA TRP A 28 4.56 4.01 -0.92
C TRP A 28 4.66 2.55 -1.29
N ASN A 29 5.32 1.79 -0.43
CA ASN A 29 5.54 0.37 -0.58
C ASN A 29 5.05 -0.33 0.67
N TYR A 30 4.28 -1.39 0.48
CA TYR A 30 3.54 -2.08 1.53
C TYR A 30 3.76 -3.57 1.35
N VAL A 31 4.18 -4.26 2.41
CA VAL A 31 4.55 -5.68 2.35
C VAL A 31 3.86 -6.44 3.46
N ALA A 32 3.03 -7.42 3.09
CA ALA A 32 2.40 -8.35 4.02
C ALA A 32 3.38 -9.42 4.54
N PRO A 33 3.04 -10.15 5.62
CA PRO A 33 3.81 -11.32 6.05
C PRO A 33 3.94 -12.30 4.91
N ARG A 34 5.09 -12.96 4.83
CA ARG A 34 5.41 -13.90 3.74
C ARG A 34 5.41 -13.25 2.35
N GLN A 35 5.52 -11.91 2.27
CA GLN A 35 5.62 -11.13 1.03
C GLN A 35 4.45 -11.40 0.06
N ASN A 36 3.24 -11.56 0.61
CA ASN A 36 2.06 -11.88 -0.19
C ASN A 36 0.77 -11.34 0.47
N PRO A 37 0.26 -10.17 0.06
CA PRO A 37 0.67 -9.35 -1.09
C PRO A 37 1.80 -8.34 -0.82
N THR A 38 2.47 -7.92 -1.89
CA THR A 38 3.31 -6.70 -1.95
C THR A 38 2.58 -5.64 -2.78
N ILE A 39 2.55 -4.40 -2.31
CA ILE A 39 1.75 -3.33 -2.91
C ILE A 39 2.62 -2.08 -3.02
N GLU A 40 2.63 -1.48 -4.19
CA GLU A 40 3.41 -0.30 -4.52
C GLU A 40 2.45 0.72 -5.14
N GLY A 41 2.51 1.97 -4.71
CA GLY A 41 1.60 3.00 -5.19
C GLY A 41 2.08 4.39 -4.82
N PHE A 42 1.26 5.38 -5.16
CA PHE A 42 1.52 6.77 -4.82
C PHE A 42 0.39 7.32 -3.95
N PHE A 43 0.75 8.26 -3.07
CA PHE A 43 -0.19 9.10 -2.37
C PHE A 43 0.07 10.55 -2.72
N THR A 44 -1.00 11.33 -2.77
CA THR A 44 -0.96 12.78 -2.88
C THR A 44 -1.88 13.35 -1.81
N ASP A 45 -1.34 14.17 -0.92
CA ASP A 45 -2.10 14.80 0.17
C ASP A 45 -2.89 13.83 1.06
N GLY A 46 -2.34 12.62 1.29
CA GLY A 46 -2.97 11.56 2.09
C GLY A 46 -3.91 10.66 1.31
N GLU A 47 -4.23 10.97 0.05
CA GLU A 47 -5.13 10.18 -0.79
C GLU A 47 -4.33 9.29 -1.76
N PRO A 48 -4.74 8.04 -1.98
CA PRO A 48 -4.11 7.16 -2.96
C PRO A 48 -4.29 7.72 -4.37
N SER A 49 -3.18 7.96 -5.06
CA SER A 49 -3.14 8.58 -6.38
C SER A 49 -2.35 7.73 -7.37
N GLY A 50 -2.59 7.96 -8.67
CA GLY A 50 -1.88 7.29 -9.75
C GLY A 50 -2.22 5.80 -9.91
N GLU A 51 -1.34 5.09 -10.62
CA GLU A 51 -1.43 3.65 -10.81
C GLU A 51 -0.79 2.92 -9.62
N TRP A 52 -1.51 1.94 -9.11
CA TRP A 52 -1.07 1.04 -8.07
C TRP A 52 -0.67 -0.29 -8.68
N LYS A 53 0.30 -0.95 -8.06
CA LYS A 53 0.82 -2.26 -8.46
C LYS A 53 0.72 -3.21 -7.26
N VAL A 54 0.01 -4.31 -7.43
CA VAL A 54 -0.17 -5.33 -6.40
C VAL A 54 0.37 -6.65 -6.92
N ILE A 55 1.29 -7.25 -6.18
CA ILE A 55 1.78 -8.60 -6.43
C ILE A 55 1.11 -9.52 -5.40
N TYR A 56 0.23 -10.38 -5.87
CA TYR A 56 -0.48 -11.36 -5.04
C TYR A 56 -0.43 -12.74 -5.69
N ASN A 57 0.00 -13.76 -4.94
CA ASN A 57 0.19 -15.13 -5.43
C ASN A 57 0.99 -15.22 -6.74
N LYS A 58 2.11 -14.48 -6.82
CA LYS A 58 2.98 -14.36 -8.00
C LYS A 58 2.31 -13.73 -9.24
N LYS A 59 1.09 -13.22 -9.12
CA LYS A 59 0.42 -12.44 -10.17
C LYS A 59 0.57 -10.96 -9.88
N THR A 60 0.88 -10.19 -10.92
CA THR A 60 0.97 -8.74 -10.83
C THR A 60 -0.32 -8.13 -11.38
N TYR A 61 -0.94 -7.28 -10.58
CA TYR A 61 -2.12 -6.50 -10.91
C TYR A 61 -1.72 -5.03 -10.93
N LYS A 62 -2.23 -4.28 -11.91
CA LYS A 62 -1.99 -2.84 -12.03
C LYS A 62 -3.30 -2.12 -12.30
N GLY A 63 -3.46 -0.94 -11.72
CA GLY A 63 -4.62 -0.10 -11.95
C GLY A 63 -4.91 0.81 -10.77
N SER A 64 -6.14 1.33 -10.71
CA SER A 64 -6.57 2.12 -9.55
C SER A 64 -6.65 1.24 -8.30
N LEU A 65 -6.36 1.78 -7.11
CA LEU A 65 -6.49 1.02 -5.86
C LEU A 65 -7.89 0.44 -5.68
N LYS A 66 -8.93 1.13 -6.17
CA LYS A 66 -10.33 0.65 -6.14
C LYS A 66 -10.53 -0.59 -7.01
N ASP A 67 -9.93 -0.66 -8.19
CA ASP A 67 -10.04 -1.82 -9.07
C ASP A 67 -9.23 -3.01 -8.55
N LEU A 68 -8.04 -2.73 -8.00
CA LEU A 68 -7.21 -3.74 -7.37
C LEU A 68 -7.90 -4.39 -6.17
N LYS A 69 -8.65 -3.61 -5.36
CA LYS A 69 -9.47 -4.14 -4.26
C LYS A 69 -10.59 -5.08 -4.72
N LYS A 70 -11.09 -4.92 -5.96
CA LYS A 70 -12.05 -5.85 -6.57
C LYS A 70 -11.38 -7.12 -7.08
N GLN A 71 -10.21 -6.99 -7.72
CA GLN A 71 -9.46 -8.13 -8.27
C GLN A 71 -8.78 -8.98 -7.20
N VAL A 72 -8.33 -8.33 -6.12
CA VAL A 72 -7.64 -8.93 -4.98
C VAL A 72 -8.42 -8.59 -3.71
N PRO A 73 -9.45 -9.38 -3.36
CA PRO A 73 -10.28 -9.13 -2.17
C PRO A 73 -9.50 -9.07 -0.86
N LYS A 74 -8.31 -9.70 -0.82
CA LYS A 74 -7.37 -9.62 0.31
C LYS A 74 -7.00 -8.18 0.67
N LEU A 75 -7.03 -7.26 -0.30
CA LEU A 75 -6.75 -5.84 -0.08
C LEU A 75 -7.80 -5.13 0.77
N ASN A 76 -8.99 -5.71 0.93
CA ASN A 76 -10.03 -5.14 1.79
C ASN A 76 -9.78 -5.41 3.27
N GLU A 77 -8.90 -6.34 3.61
CA GLU A 77 -8.44 -6.57 4.98
C GLU A 77 -7.38 -5.54 5.42
N PHE A 78 -6.91 -4.69 4.51
CA PHE A 78 -5.87 -3.70 4.77
C PHE A 78 -6.42 -2.27 4.70
N SER A 79 -6.01 -1.47 5.68
CA SER A 79 -6.21 -0.02 5.70
C SER A 79 -4.96 0.66 5.15
N PHE A 80 -5.15 1.53 4.16
CA PHE A 80 -4.11 2.28 3.47
C PHE A 80 -4.22 3.75 3.80
#